data_AF-A0A7D7LU69-F1
#
_entry.id   AF-A0A7D7LU69-F1
#
_cell.length_a   1.000
_cell.length_b   1.000
_cell.length_c   1.000
_cell.angle_alpha   90.00
_cell.angle_beta   90.00
_cell.angle_gamma   90.00
#
_symmetry.space_group_name_H-M   'P 1'
#
loop_
_entity.id
_entity.type
_entity.pdbx_description
1 polymer ?
#
loop_
_entity_poly.entity_id
_entity_poly.type
_entity_poly.pdbx_seq_one_letter_code
_entity_poly.pdbx_strand_id
1 'polypeptide(L)'
;MRNSNFAEVLAYLLDRFSSTHVEERPNGLRRGYRAGMTFARVCVLDELTTEAVRTDAFFGAAGIRQGRRREFDALQGLEDRLVREGLWAAEADDSEFGEGYRAALAIARDHLDLARRMLDIQRPPVGENRPVRSRSRRSAVLVQ
;
A
#
# COMPACT_ATOMS: atom_id res chain seq x y z
N MET A 1 14.39 9.21 16.81
CA MET A 1 13.47 8.30 16.08
C MET A 1 14.30 7.11 15.62
N ARG A 2 13.83 5.89 15.86
CA ARG A 2 14.53 4.66 15.44
C ARG A 2 14.42 4.60 13.91
N ASN A 3 15.55 4.55 13.20
CA ASN A 3 15.56 4.33 11.74
C ASN A 3 14.93 2.96 11.50
N SER A 4 13.65 2.94 11.13
CA SER A 4 12.95 1.70 10.78
C SER A 4 13.38 1.35 9.36
N ASN A 5 13.69 0.08 9.08
CA ASN A 5 13.93 -0.33 7.70
C ASN A 5 12.60 -0.56 6.97
N PHE A 6 12.63 -0.66 5.64
CA PHE A 6 11.41 -0.78 4.86
C PHE A 6 10.59 -2.03 5.17
N ALA A 7 11.26 -3.17 5.39
CA ALA A 7 10.60 -4.43 5.75
C ALA A 7 9.88 -4.33 7.11
N GLU A 8 10.47 -3.68 8.11
CA GLU A 8 9.85 -3.41 9.40
C GLU A 8 8.60 -2.53 9.26
N VAL A 9 8.63 -1.56 8.35
CA VAL A 9 7.49 -0.69 8.08
C VAL A 9 6.37 -1.41 7.36
N LEU A 10 6.69 -2.26 6.39
CA LEU A 10 5.69 -3.11 5.73
C LEU A 10 5.10 -4.14 6.70
N ALA A 11 5.91 -4.72 7.60
CA ALA A 11 5.42 -5.60 8.66
C ALA A 11 4.51 -4.87 9.65
N TYR A 12 4.85 -3.63 10.02
CA TYR A 12 3.99 -2.76 10.82
C TYR A 12 2.63 -2.52 10.13
N LEU A 13 2.61 -2.21 8.84
CA LEU A 13 1.37 -2.01 8.09
C LEU A 13 0.53 -3.30 8.06
N LEU A 14 1.16 -4.44 7.84
CA LEU A 14 0.50 -5.74 7.85
C LEU A 14 -0.17 -6.04 9.19
N ASP A 15 0.53 -5.79 10.30
CA ASP A 15 0.00 -5.94 11.65
C ASP A 15 -1.21 -5.02 11.90
N ARG A 16 -1.09 -3.73 11.54
CA ARG A 16 -2.18 -2.76 11.71
C ARG A 16 -3.41 -3.13 10.91
N PHE A 17 -3.25 -3.56 9.67
CA PHE A 17 -4.40 -3.95 8.84
C PHE A 17 -5.04 -5.25 9.31
N SER A 18 -4.30 -6.10 10.02
CA SER A 18 -4.79 -7.36 10.58
C SER A 18 -5.46 -7.19 11.95
N SER A 19 -5.09 -6.17 12.72
CA SER A 19 -5.59 -5.93 14.09
C SER A 19 -6.77 -4.95 14.17
N THR A 20 -7.12 -4.27 13.08
CA THR A 20 -8.23 -3.31 13.07
C THR A 20 -9.57 -3.92 13.50
N HIS A 21 -10.15 -3.40 14.58
CA HIS A 21 -11.38 -3.92 15.19
C HIS A 21 -12.62 -3.63 14.32
N VAL A 22 -12.98 -4.61 13.49
CA VAL A 22 -14.20 -4.58 12.66
C VAL A 22 -15.46 -4.49 13.53
N GLU A 23 -15.42 -5.03 14.75
CA GLU A 23 -16.58 -5.17 15.64
C GLU A 23 -17.08 -3.84 16.22
N GLU A 24 -16.21 -2.83 16.29
CA GLU A 24 -16.56 -1.47 16.76
C GLU A 24 -17.40 -0.69 15.75
N ARG A 25 -17.61 -1.23 14.54
CA ARG A 25 -18.39 -0.56 13.48
C ARG A 25 -19.88 -0.91 13.56
N PRO A 26 -20.77 0.03 13.17
CA PRO A 26 -22.19 -0.26 12.96
C PRO A 26 -22.39 -1.48 12.04
N ASN A 27 -23.39 -2.32 12.34
CA ASN A 27 -23.60 -3.61 11.66
C ASN A 27 -23.61 -3.51 10.12
N GLY A 28 -24.29 -2.51 9.56
CA GLY A 28 -24.35 -2.28 8.10
C GLY A 28 -22.98 -2.03 7.46
N LEU A 29 -22.07 -1.35 8.17
CA LEU A 29 -20.76 -0.96 7.66
C LEU A 29 -19.71 -2.07 7.79
N ARG A 30 -19.93 -3.07 8.67
CA ARG A 30 -18.92 -4.10 8.99
C ARG A 30 -18.44 -4.88 7.77
N ARG A 31 -19.36 -5.22 6.86
CA ARG A 31 -19.05 -6.02 5.66
C ARG A 31 -18.13 -5.25 4.72
N GLY A 32 -18.49 -4.01 4.40
CA GLY A 32 -17.66 -3.12 3.59
C GLY A 32 -16.31 -2.88 4.25
N TYR A 33 -16.31 -2.57 5.54
CA TYR A 33 -15.10 -2.31 6.31
C TYR A 33 -14.12 -3.50 6.31
N ARG A 34 -14.63 -4.71 6.56
CA ARG A 34 -13.80 -5.93 6.50
C ARG A 34 -13.21 -6.15 5.10
N ALA A 35 -14.00 -5.92 4.06
CA ALA A 35 -13.52 -6.06 2.68
C ALA A 35 -12.43 -5.02 2.36
N GLY A 36 -12.61 -3.76 2.74
CA GLY A 36 -11.61 -2.70 2.53
C GLY A 36 -10.30 -2.96 3.29
N MET A 37 -10.37 -3.39 4.55
CA MET A 37 -9.17 -3.79 5.31
C MET A 37 -8.47 -5.00 4.69
N THR A 38 -9.25 -5.96 4.17
CA THR A 38 -8.69 -7.13 3.47
C THR A 38 -7.95 -6.71 2.20
N PHE A 39 -8.53 -5.80 1.42
CA PHE A 39 -7.89 -5.26 0.22
C PHE A 39 -6.57 -4.55 0.56
N ALA A 40 -6.58 -3.67 1.56
CA ALA A 40 -5.38 -2.97 2.02
C ALA A 40 -4.27 -3.95 2.47
N ARG A 41 -4.65 -5.01 3.20
CA ARG A 41 -3.73 -6.08 3.61
C ARG A 41 -3.13 -6.82 2.42
N VAL A 42 -3.92 -7.15 1.41
CA VAL A 42 -3.43 -7.81 0.20
C VAL A 42 -2.43 -6.92 -0.54
N CYS A 43 -2.69 -5.61 -0.61
CA CYS A 43 -1.76 -4.67 -1.23
C CYS A 43 -0.41 -4.64 -0.51
N VAL A 44 -0.39 -4.64 0.83
CA VAL A 44 0.86 -4.67 1.61
C VAL A 44 1.58 -6.01 1.49
N LEU A 45 0.86 -7.13 1.46
CA LEU A 45 1.46 -8.46 1.26
C LEU A 45 2.12 -8.59 -0.13
N ASP A 46 1.47 -8.05 -1.16
CA ASP A 46 2.02 -7.98 -2.52
C ASP A 46 3.33 -7.17 -2.57
N GLU A 47 3.41 -6.06 -1.83
CA GLU A 47 4.65 -5.30 -1.72
C GLU A 47 5.71 -6.02 -0.87
N LEU A 48 5.34 -6.65 0.24
CA LEU A 48 6.25 -7.45 1.06
C LEU A 48 6.91 -8.58 0.27
N THR A 49 6.11 -9.33 -0.50
CA THR A 49 6.62 -10.41 -1.34
C THR A 49 7.53 -9.87 -2.44
N THR A 50 7.17 -8.74 -3.03
CA THR A 50 7.98 -8.04 -4.02
C THR A 50 9.33 -7.61 -3.44
N GLU A 51 9.35 -7.05 -2.23
CA GLU A 51 10.58 -6.63 -1.55
C GLU A 51 11.45 -7.80 -1.09
N ALA A 52 10.85 -8.90 -0.63
CA ALA A 52 11.58 -10.12 -0.27
C ALA A 52 12.39 -10.65 -1.46
N VAL A 53 11.77 -10.77 -2.64
CA VAL A 53 12.45 -11.20 -3.88
C VAL A 53 13.57 -10.25 -4.30
N ARG A 54 13.45 -8.95 -3.98
CA ARG A 54 14.44 -7.93 -4.36
C ARG A 54 15.64 -7.87 -3.42
N THR A 55 15.42 -8.13 -2.13
CA THR A 55 16.48 -8.10 -1.10
C THR A 55 17.54 -9.15 -1.38
N ASP A 56 17.16 -10.29 -1.96
CA ASP A 56 18.07 -11.36 -2.38
C ASP A 56 19.00 -10.97 -3.56
N ALA A 57 18.73 -9.85 -4.24
CA ALA A 57 19.35 -9.53 -5.54
C ALA A 57 20.39 -8.39 -5.55
N PHE A 58 20.63 -7.63 -4.45
CA PHE A 58 21.48 -6.43 -4.51
C PHE A 58 22.32 -6.13 -3.24
N PHE A 59 23.64 -5.95 -3.39
CA PHE A 59 24.55 -5.33 -2.40
C PHE A 59 25.46 -4.28 -3.06
N GLY A 60 25.44 -3.02 -2.57
CA GLY A 60 26.36 -1.95 -2.98
C GLY A 60 25.87 -0.52 -2.66
N ALA A 61 26.77 0.46 -2.59
CA ALA A 61 26.48 1.84 -2.15
C ALA A 61 25.55 2.65 -3.10
N ALA A 62 25.50 2.31 -4.40
CA ALA A 62 24.47 2.79 -5.32
C ALA A 62 23.06 2.30 -4.92
N GLY A 63 22.99 1.17 -4.19
CA GLY A 63 21.77 0.59 -3.66
C GLY A 63 21.11 1.39 -2.53
N ILE A 64 21.85 2.22 -1.77
CA ILE A 64 21.26 2.98 -0.65
C ILE A 64 20.38 4.14 -1.15
N ARG A 65 20.89 4.95 -2.09
CA ARG A 65 20.10 6.04 -2.71
C ARG A 65 18.97 5.49 -3.59
N GLN A 66 19.22 4.39 -4.29
CA GLN A 66 18.19 3.69 -5.04
C GLN A 66 17.13 3.07 -4.11
N GLY A 67 17.52 2.63 -2.91
CA GLY A 67 16.65 2.12 -1.85
C GLY A 67 15.61 3.15 -1.42
N ARG A 68 16.04 4.34 -0.97
CA ARG A 68 15.10 5.38 -0.52
C ARG A 68 14.08 5.84 -1.57
N ARG A 69 14.49 5.92 -2.85
CA ARG A 69 13.54 6.24 -3.94
C ARG A 69 12.55 5.11 -4.17
N ARG A 70 13.01 3.86 -4.12
CA ARG A 70 12.15 2.68 -4.25
C ARG A 70 11.16 2.58 -3.10
N GLU A 71 11.60 2.78 -1.86
CA GLU A 71 10.75 2.81 -0.66
C GLU A 71 9.64 3.86 -0.81
N PHE A 72 9.99 5.06 -1.30
CA PHE A 72 9.01 6.09 -1.62
C PHE A 72 8.03 5.64 -2.71
N ASP A 73 8.53 5.14 -3.84
CA ASP A 73 7.70 4.73 -4.98
C ASP A 73 6.76 3.57 -4.60
N ALA A 74 7.20 2.66 -3.72
CA ALA A 74 6.39 1.55 -3.20
C ALA A 74 5.27 2.05 -2.28
N LEU A 75 5.57 2.91 -1.30
CA LEU A 75 4.54 3.51 -0.44
C LEU A 75 3.56 4.38 -1.23
N GLN A 76 4.05 5.11 -2.24
CA GLN A 76 3.19 5.88 -3.15
C GLN A 76 2.29 4.96 -3.98
N GLY A 77 2.84 3.87 -4.53
CA GLY A 77 2.08 2.88 -5.29
C GLY A 77 0.98 2.23 -4.45
N LEU A 78 1.24 1.96 -3.17
CA LEU A 78 0.22 1.49 -2.23
C LEU A 78 -0.88 2.53 -2.04
N GLU A 79 -0.54 3.80 -1.79
CA GLU A 79 -1.54 4.86 -1.64
C GLU A 79 -2.40 5.01 -2.90
N ASP A 80 -1.78 5.05 -4.08
CA ASP A 80 -2.47 5.20 -5.37
C ASP A 80 -3.45 4.05 -5.62
N ARG A 81 -3.10 2.82 -5.20
CA ARG A 81 -4.00 1.66 -5.26
C ARG A 81 -5.20 1.83 -4.33
N LEU A 82 -4.98 2.25 -3.07
CA LEU A 82 -6.08 2.48 -2.13
C LEU A 82 -7.02 3.60 -2.60
N VAL A 83 -6.47 4.70 -3.14
CA VAL A 83 -7.27 5.81 -3.67
C VAL A 83 -8.11 5.35 -4.86
N ARG A 84 -7.50 4.65 -5.81
CA ARG A 84 -8.21 4.14 -6.98
C ARG A 84 -9.32 3.18 -6.59
N GLU A 85 -9.06 2.28 -5.65
CA GLU A 85 -10.07 1.33 -5.18
C GLU A 85 -11.23 2.03 -4.46
N GLY A 86 -10.94 3.09 -3.69
CA GLY A 86 -11.97 3.88 -3.00
C GLY A 86 -12.90 4.62 -3.96
N LEU A 87 -12.41 5.01 -5.14
CA LEU A 87 -13.25 5.59 -6.20
C LEU A 87 -14.22 4.57 -6.77
N TRP A 88 -13.76 3.34 -7.04
CA TRP A 88 -14.63 2.23 -7.48
C TRP A 88 -15.71 1.92 -6.44
N ALA A 89 -15.35 1.91 -5.15
CA ALA A 89 -16.30 1.65 -4.07
C ALA A 89 -17.36 2.76 -3.90
N ALA A 90 -17.12 3.97 -4.42
CA ALA A 90 -18.11 5.04 -4.41
C ALA A 90 -19.23 4.84 -5.44
N GLU A 91 -19.01 3.96 -6.42
CA GLU A 91 -19.98 3.61 -7.47
C GLU A 91 -20.77 2.33 -7.14
N ALA A 92 -20.61 1.77 -5.94
CA ALA A 92 -21.29 0.54 -5.53
C ALA A 92 -22.78 0.78 -5.23
N ASP A 93 -23.63 -0.13 -5.70
CA ASP A 93 -25.09 -0.07 -5.48
C ASP A 93 -25.50 -0.17 -4.00
N ASP A 94 -24.68 -0.84 -3.18
CA ASP A 94 -24.87 -0.99 -1.74
C ASP A 94 -24.13 0.14 -1.00
N SER A 95 -24.88 1.17 -0.59
CA SER A 95 -24.33 2.37 0.01
C SER A 95 -23.65 2.10 1.36
N GLU A 96 -24.21 1.22 2.19
CA GLU A 96 -23.61 0.88 3.50
C GLU A 96 -22.32 0.08 3.32
N PHE A 97 -22.30 -0.85 2.36
CA PHE A 97 -21.07 -1.54 1.98
C PHE A 97 -20.01 -0.54 1.47
N GLY A 98 -20.39 0.36 0.54
CA GLY A 98 -19.47 1.36 -0.02
C GLY A 98 -18.92 2.32 1.03
N GLU A 99 -19.75 2.76 1.98
CA GLU A 99 -19.32 3.59 3.11
C GLU A 99 -18.34 2.84 4.03
N GLY A 100 -18.68 1.62 4.44
CA GLY A 100 -17.79 0.80 5.28
C GLY A 100 -16.45 0.56 4.59
N TYR A 101 -16.47 0.26 3.29
CA TYR A 101 -15.28 0.02 2.49
C TYR A 101 -14.38 1.25 2.40
N ARG A 102 -14.95 2.42 2.08
CA ARG A 102 -14.20 3.69 2.03
C ARG A 102 -13.63 4.06 3.40
N ALA A 103 -14.36 3.83 4.48
CA ALA A 103 -13.87 4.09 5.83
C ALA A 103 -12.64 3.22 6.17
N ALA A 104 -12.64 1.95 5.77
CA ALA A 104 -11.47 1.08 5.94
C ALA A 104 -10.27 1.57 5.11
N LEU A 105 -10.47 1.99 3.86
CA LEU A 105 -9.40 2.53 3.03
C LEU A 105 -8.83 3.84 3.58
N ALA A 106 -9.66 4.71 4.17
CA ALA A 106 -9.20 5.93 4.82
C ALA A 106 -8.23 5.62 5.98
N ILE A 107 -8.60 4.69 6.86
CA ILE A 107 -7.74 4.25 7.97
C ILE A 107 -6.45 3.61 7.46
N ALA A 108 -6.54 2.81 6.39
CA ALA A 108 -5.36 2.23 5.79
C ALA A 108 -4.37 3.30 5.29
N ARG A 109 -4.88 4.41 4.75
CA ARG A 109 -4.07 5.56 4.32
C ARG A 109 -3.46 6.31 5.51
N ASP A 110 -4.18 6.49 6.61
CA ASP A 110 -3.63 7.11 7.82
C ASP A 110 -2.41 6.32 8.34
N HIS A 111 -2.47 4.99 8.28
CA HIS A 111 -1.34 4.14 8.63
C HIS A 111 -0.19 4.20 7.60
N LEU A 112 -0.48 4.38 6.30
CA LEU A 112 0.56 4.64 5.30
C LEU A 112 1.28 5.97 5.55
N ASP A 113 0.55 7.01 5.96
CA ASP A 113 1.16 8.29 6.33
C ASP A 113 2.03 8.18 7.57
N LEU A 114 1.63 7.36 8.55
CA LEU A 114 2.49 7.04 9.68
C LEU A 114 3.73 6.24 9.26
N ALA A 115 3.59 5.27 8.36
CA ALA A 115 4.71 4.51 7.78
C ALA A 115 5.71 5.41 7.05
N ARG A 116 5.24 6.39 6.28
CA ARG A 116 6.09 7.43 5.65
C ARG A 116 6.90 8.21 6.68
N ARG A 117 6.28 8.59 7.79
CA ARG A 117 6.96 9.28 8.91
C ARG A 117 7.99 8.39 9.60
N MET A 118 7.73 7.09 9.72
CA MET A 118 8.67 6.12 10.29
C MET A 118 9.95 5.96 9.45
N LEU A 119 9.85 6.09 8.13
CA LEU A 119 11.00 6.05 7.21
C LEU A 119 11.66 7.42 6.97
N ASP A 120 11.09 8.49 7.53
CA ASP A 120 11.48 9.88 7.21
C ASP A 120 11.40 10.17 5.70
N ILE A 121 10.34 9.67 5.05
CA ILE A 121 10.08 9.84 3.62
C ILE A 121 8.79 10.64 3.45
N GLN A 122 8.90 11.97 3.41
CA GLN A 122 7.75 12.85 3.15
C GLN A 122 7.69 13.42 1.74
N ARG A 123 8.80 13.32 1.00
CA ARG A 123 8.92 13.83 -0.36
C ARG A 123 9.75 12.86 -1.19
N PRO A 124 9.56 12.80 -2.52
CA PRO A 124 10.46 12.06 -3.37
C PRO A 124 11.89 12.56 -3.12
N PRO A 125 12.88 11.66 -2.92
CA PRO A 125 14.25 12.08 -2.71
C PRO A 125 14.73 12.90 -3.92
N VAL A 126 15.38 14.03 -3.64
CA VAL A 126 15.88 14.96 -4.67
C VAL A 126 17.06 14.30 -5.38
N GLY A 127 16.85 13.91 -6.63
CA GLY A 127 17.84 13.23 -7.48
C GLY A 127 17.16 12.50 -8.64
N GLU A 128 17.24 13.11 -9.83
CA GLU A 128 16.92 12.60 -11.17
C GLU A 128 15.59 11.85 -11.38
N ASN A 129 14.68 12.53 -12.08
CA ASN A 129 13.51 11.97 -12.76
C ASN A 129 13.93 10.89 -13.77
N ARG A 130 14.08 9.63 -13.33
CA ARG A 130 13.92 8.51 -14.24
C ARG A 130 12.43 8.15 -14.28
N PRO A 131 11.75 8.28 -15.44
CA PRO A 131 10.38 7.84 -15.55
C PRO A 131 10.33 6.34 -15.25
N VAL A 132 9.63 5.98 -14.17
CA VAL A 132 9.31 4.59 -13.86
C VAL A 132 8.39 4.10 -14.97
N ARG A 133 8.90 3.22 -15.83
CA ARG A 133 8.05 2.44 -16.73
C ARG A 133 7.13 1.59 -15.86
N SER A 134 5.89 2.01 -15.74
CA SER A 134 4.80 1.14 -15.30
C SER A 134 4.77 -0.07 -16.23
N ARG A 135 5.40 -1.18 -15.82
CA ARG A 135 5.19 -2.47 -16.46
C ARG A 135 3.82 -2.96 -16.03
N SER A 136 2.80 -2.40 -16.69
CA SER A 136 1.54 -3.10 -16.87
C SER A 136 1.86 -4.38 -17.64
N ARG A 137 2.09 -5.49 -16.94
CA ARG A 137 1.96 -6.82 -17.53
C ARG A 137 0.46 -7.10 -17.67
N ARG A 138 -0.19 -6.38 -18.59
CA ARG A 138 -1.42 -6.89 -19.20
C ARG A 138 -0.97 -7.91 -20.24
N SER A 139 -1.30 -9.15 -19.94
CA SER A 139 -1.23 -10.32 -20.80
C SER A 139 -1.66 -9.96 -22.23
N ALA A 140 -0.70 -10.00 -23.15
CA ALA A 140 -1.02 -10.20 -24.56
C ALA A 140 -1.42 -11.68 -24.70
N VAL A 141 -2.70 -11.97 -24.52
CA VAL A 141 -3.29 -13.19 -25.06
C VAL A 141 -3.27 -13.02 -26.57
N LEU A 142 -2.34 -13.68 -27.24
CA LEU A 142 -2.38 -13.95 -28.67
C LEU A 142 -3.62 -14.81 -28.91
N VAL A 143 -4.69 -14.19 -29.40
CA VAL A 143 -5.79 -14.91 -30.04
C VAL A 143 -5.35 -15.15 -31.48
N GLN A 144 -5.30 -16.42 -31.85
CA GLN A 144 -5.08 -16.91 -33.22
C GLN A 144 -6.25 -16.55 -34.12
#